data_AF-A0A2V7WTP0-F1
#
_entry.id   AF-A0A2V7WTP0-F1
#
_cell.length_a   1.000
_cell.length_b   1.000
_cell.length_c   1.000
_cell.angle_alpha   90.00
_cell.angle_beta   90.00
_cell.angle_gamma   90.00
#
_symmetry.space_group_name_H-M   'P 1'
#
loop_
_entity.id
_entity.type
_entity.pdbx_description
1 polymer ?
#
loop_
_entity_poly.entity_id
_entity_poly.type
_entity_poly.pdbx_seq_one_letter_code
_entity_poly.pdbx_strand_id
1 'polypeptide(L)'
;MIAAIASLLAAPPHTVCAADEALTADEVSRILAQAAAGAASVGLSANISVVDAEGRSLGLLRMDGAPSLTRFQPVEGANGLGLETVDTGVAAFAKAASGALLSSGGNAFSTRTASFIVQEHFPPGIDFTSGGPLFGVQFSSVRCSDVNPVSPLGLAADPGGFPLYKNGRLVGGVGVEGDGTYALDRRPDLVDVPREEQAARAGQRGFEPPEIIRADHILADGIRLAYTDTDAAAAGAARPGLILDGPRAGGQAPRTDVTLGGVAGQADPRYPTRAGQVLSAGDVNTILTQAAQQTGRTRAAIRQPLGSSARVSIAVVDLGGDVLGFFQNADAPRFGIDVSVQKGRTALFFSSADAAAALGRLGLGRYLRDGVPLDGSVAYTSRAVGFLAQPFFPPGIPDTSEGPFSQPIGTWSIFNTGLQLDLIKGGLLTSNCVPGEPRLRNGITIFPGGIPLYKGGRLAGAIGISGDGVDQDDLIAAAGTAGFEAPPERRSDQLVIRGVRLPYVKTPRHPEL
;
A
#
# COMPACT_ATOMS: atom_id res chain seq x y z
N MET A 1 18.38 -47.66 20.83
CA MET A 1 17.04 -47.26 20.35
C MET A 1 16.83 -45.75 20.54
N ILE A 2 17.80 -44.90 20.15
CA ILE A 2 17.69 -43.44 19.98
C ILE A 2 18.86 -43.06 19.03
N ALA A 3 18.73 -43.33 17.73
CA ALA A 3 19.68 -42.88 16.69
C ALA A 3 19.19 -43.18 15.25
N ALA A 4 17.87 -43.30 15.01
CA ALA A 4 17.35 -43.74 13.70
C ALA A 4 15.98 -43.12 13.35
N ILE A 5 15.75 -41.85 13.67
CA ILE A 5 14.61 -41.05 13.17
C ILE A 5 15.08 -39.62 12.91
N ALA A 6 16.01 -39.42 11.96
CA ALA A 6 16.42 -38.07 11.53
C ALA A 6 16.74 -37.97 10.02
N SER A 7 16.38 -38.98 9.23
CA SER A 7 16.54 -38.93 7.77
C SER A 7 15.36 -39.61 7.10
N LEU A 8 14.25 -38.91 6.97
CA LEU A 8 13.28 -39.19 5.92
C LEU A 8 12.77 -37.85 5.35
N LEU A 9 13.28 -37.53 4.15
CA LEU A 9 12.68 -36.69 3.10
C LEU A 9 12.64 -35.17 3.32
N ALA A 10 13.81 -34.54 3.37
CA ALA A 10 13.97 -33.26 2.68
C ALA A 10 14.22 -33.58 1.20
N ALA A 11 13.18 -33.47 0.36
CA ALA A 11 13.39 -33.36 -1.07
C ALA A 11 14.27 -32.12 -1.33
N PRO A 12 15.18 -32.14 -2.32
CA PRO A 12 15.91 -30.94 -2.70
C PRO A 12 14.87 -29.85 -3.02
N PRO A 13 15.12 -28.56 -2.69
CA PRO A 13 14.24 -27.50 -3.15
C PRO A 13 14.23 -27.61 -4.67
N HIS A 14 13.09 -27.97 -5.25
CA HIS A 14 12.91 -27.85 -6.68
C HIS A 14 13.21 -26.39 -6.99
N THR A 15 14.31 -26.13 -7.70
CA THR A 15 14.51 -24.87 -8.40
C THR A 15 13.46 -24.81 -9.50
N VAL A 16 12.23 -24.49 -9.10
CA VAL A 16 11.17 -24.11 -10.00
C VAL A 16 11.61 -22.77 -10.56
N CYS A 17 11.85 -22.72 -11.86
CA CYS A 17 12.14 -21.45 -12.53
C CYS A 17 10.95 -20.52 -12.31
N ALA A 18 11.20 -19.25 -12.06
CA ALA A 18 10.12 -18.31 -11.74
C ALA A 18 9.10 -18.10 -12.89
N ALA A 19 9.43 -18.58 -14.10
CA ALA A 19 8.52 -18.68 -15.26
C ALA A 19 7.49 -19.83 -15.15
N ASP A 20 7.79 -20.91 -14.42
CA ASP A 20 6.86 -22.04 -14.19
C ASP A 20 5.77 -21.72 -13.15
N GLU A 21 5.91 -20.60 -12.44
CA GLU A 21 5.01 -20.17 -11.38
C GLU A 21 4.04 -19.07 -11.82
N ALA A 22 4.24 -18.42 -12.97
CA ALA A 22 3.30 -17.43 -13.48
C ALA A 22 1.95 -18.07 -13.89
N LEU A 23 0.89 -17.27 -13.88
CA LEU A 23 -0.39 -17.65 -14.47
C LEU A 23 -0.23 -17.86 -15.98
N THR A 24 -0.74 -18.97 -16.52
CA THR A 24 -0.83 -19.18 -17.97
C THR A 24 -2.08 -18.50 -18.56
N ALA A 25 -2.12 -18.29 -19.88
CA ALA A 25 -3.32 -17.74 -20.54
C ALA A 25 -4.56 -18.62 -20.33
N ASP A 26 -4.40 -19.94 -20.25
CA ASP A 26 -5.48 -20.89 -19.97
C ASP A 26 -5.95 -20.79 -18.51
N GLU A 27 -5.03 -20.60 -17.57
CA GLU A 27 -5.36 -20.35 -16.17
C GLU A 27 -6.14 -19.04 -16.01
N VAL A 28 -5.72 -17.97 -16.67
CA VAL A 28 -6.44 -16.69 -16.68
C VAL A 28 -7.84 -16.84 -17.29
N SER A 29 -7.96 -17.57 -18.40
CA SER A 29 -9.25 -17.87 -19.02
C SER A 29 -10.18 -18.63 -18.06
N ARG A 30 -9.64 -19.57 -17.29
CA ARG A 30 -10.37 -20.34 -16.27
C ARG A 30 -10.84 -19.46 -15.12
N ILE A 31 -9.96 -18.60 -14.59
CA ILE A 31 -10.29 -17.67 -13.50
C ILE A 31 -11.44 -16.75 -13.91
N LEU A 32 -11.35 -16.14 -15.11
CA LEU A 32 -12.41 -15.29 -15.66
C LEU A 32 -13.73 -16.05 -15.80
N ALA A 33 -13.70 -17.27 -16.34
CA ALA A 33 -14.89 -18.09 -16.53
C ALA A 33 -15.53 -18.51 -15.20
N GLN A 34 -14.73 -18.90 -14.20
CA GLN A 34 -15.21 -19.27 -12.87
C GLN A 34 -15.84 -18.08 -12.13
N ALA A 35 -15.21 -16.91 -12.20
CA ALA A 35 -15.78 -15.69 -11.63
C ALA A 35 -17.09 -15.28 -12.33
N ALA A 36 -17.17 -15.39 -13.65
CA ALA A 36 -18.39 -15.09 -14.41
C ALA A 36 -19.54 -16.07 -14.08
N ALA A 37 -19.22 -17.35 -13.91
CA ALA A 37 -20.16 -18.35 -13.43
C ALA A 37 -20.65 -18.07 -12.00
N GLY A 38 -19.74 -17.66 -11.11
CA GLY A 38 -20.07 -17.26 -9.74
C GLY A 38 -20.95 -16.01 -9.68
N ALA A 39 -20.63 -14.98 -10.47
CA ALA A 39 -21.46 -13.79 -10.61
C ALA A 39 -22.86 -14.14 -11.12
N ALA A 40 -22.95 -14.98 -12.15
CA ALA A 40 -24.24 -15.42 -12.70
C ALA A 40 -25.11 -16.17 -11.68
N SER A 41 -24.52 -17.01 -10.81
CA SER A 41 -25.26 -17.78 -9.81
C SER A 41 -25.84 -16.92 -8.68
N VAL A 42 -25.27 -15.74 -8.44
CA VAL A 42 -25.78 -14.74 -7.47
C VAL A 42 -26.56 -13.59 -8.15
N GLY A 43 -26.91 -13.76 -9.43
CA GLY A 43 -27.70 -12.78 -10.19
C GLY A 43 -26.96 -11.46 -10.46
N LEU A 44 -25.64 -11.48 -10.49
CA LEU A 44 -24.77 -10.33 -10.78
C LEU A 44 -24.28 -10.39 -12.24
N SER A 45 -24.33 -9.27 -12.94
CA SER A 45 -23.59 -9.06 -14.19
C SER A 45 -22.46 -8.07 -13.89
N ALA A 46 -21.21 -8.49 -14.09
CA ALA A 46 -20.02 -7.77 -13.63
C ALA A 46 -18.94 -7.61 -14.70
N ASN A 47 -18.02 -6.69 -14.45
CA ASN A 47 -16.68 -6.68 -15.03
C ASN A 47 -15.75 -7.47 -14.10
N ILE A 48 -14.88 -8.29 -14.70
CA ILE A 48 -14.00 -9.22 -13.99
C ILE A 48 -12.59 -9.02 -14.55
N SER A 49 -11.65 -8.67 -13.68
CA SER A 49 -10.25 -8.44 -14.03
C SER A 49 -9.34 -9.46 -13.36
N VAL A 50 -8.32 -9.90 -14.08
CA VAL A 50 -7.20 -10.70 -13.55
C VAL A 50 -5.90 -9.95 -13.81
N VAL A 51 -5.01 -9.92 -12.82
CA VAL A 51 -3.69 -9.29 -12.91
C VAL A 51 -2.59 -10.26 -12.49
N ASP A 52 -1.35 -10.02 -12.94
CA ASP A 52 -0.17 -10.73 -12.42
C ASP A 52 0.27 -10.19 -11.04
N ALA A 53 1.28 -10.82 -10.43
CA ALA A 53 1.81 -10.42 -9.12
C ALA A 53 2.46 -9.01 -9.12
N GLU A 54 2.81 -8.48 -10.29
CA GLU A 54 3.30 -7.10 -10.46
C GLU A 54 2.13 -6.13 -10.74
N GLY A 55 0.89 -6.63 -10.73
CA GLY A 55 -0.36 -5.89 -10.95
C GLY A 55 -0.65 -5.54 -12.41
N ARG A 56 0.04 -6.14 -13.39
CA ARG A 56 -0.27 -5.92 -14.81
C ARG A 56 -1.52 -6.70 -15.21
N SER A 57 -2.39 -6.11 -16.03
CA SER A 57 -3.58 -6.80 -16.56
C SER A 57 -3.17 -8.10 -17.26
N LEU A 58 -3.90 -9.18 -17.02
CA LEU A 58 -3.81 -10.44 -17.74
C LEU A 58 -5.09 -10.79 -18.50
N GLY A 59 -6.21 -10.19 -18.12
CA GLY A 59 -7.48 -10.35 -18.82
C GLY A 59 -8.59 -9.53 -18.16
N LEU A 60 -9.52 -9.07 -18.99
CA LEU A 60 -10.69 -8.29 -18.55
C LEU A 60 -11.91 -8.77 -19.33
N LEU A 61 -12.91 -9.26 -18.60
CA LEU A 61 -14.21 -9.70 -19.12
C LEU A 61 -15.30 -8.74 -18.64
N ARG A 62 -16.18 -8.32 -19.56
CA ARG A 62 -17.43 -7.62 -19.25
C ARG A 62 -18.61 -8.54 -19.55
N MET A 63 -19.33 -8.99 -18.53
CA MET A 63 -20.53 -9.81 -18.71
C MET A 63 -21.65 -9.00 -19.38
N ASP A 64 -22.54 -9.68 -20.11
CA ASP A 64 -23.73 -9.05 -20.67
C ASP A 64 -24.61 -8.46 -19.55
N GLY A 65 -25.04 -7.21 -19.75
CA GLY A 65 -25.82 -6.44 -18.78
C GLY A 65 -25.03 -5.87 -17.60
N ALA A 66 -23.70 -6.02 -17.57
CA ALA A 66 -22.87 -5.39 -16.55
C ALA A 66 -22.92 -3.85 -16.70
N PRO A 67 -22.94 -3.08 -15.60
CA PRO A 67 -22.90 -1.63 -15.68
C PRO A 67 -21.61 -1.16 -16.35
N SER A 68 -21.69 -0.09 -17.15
CA SER A 68 -20.52 0.53 -17.78
C SER A 68 -19.76 1.47 -16.84
N LEU A 69 -20.46 2.04 -15.85
CA LEU A 69 -19.91 2.93 -14.85
C LEU A 69 -20.27 2.44 -13.45
N THR A 70 -19.34 2.63 -12.50
CA THR A 70 -19.59 2.52 -11.06
C THR A 70 -19.41 3.88 -10.41
N ARG A 71 -20.18 4.14 -9.34
CA ARG A 71 -20.19 5.42 -8.61
C ARG A 71 -19.39 5.29 -7.33
N PHE A 72 -18.53 6.25 -7.02
CA PHE A 72 -17.94 6.31 -5.69
C PHE A 72 -19.04 6.57 -4.65
N GLN A 73 -19.04 5.83 -3.55
CA GLN A 73 -19.92 6.13 -2.42
C GLN A 73 -19.16 6.89 -1.33
N PRO A 74 -19.00 8.22 -1.45
CA PRO A 74 -18.44 9.01 -0.36
C PRO A 74 -19.41 9.00 0.83
N VAL A 75 -18.88 9.19 2.04
CA VAL A 75 -19.68 9.74 3.14
C VAL A 75 -20.30 11.06 2.64
N GLU A 76 -21.58 11.29 2.92
CA GLU A 76 -22.42 12.41 2.48
C GLU A 76 -21.68 13.64 1.90
N GLY A 77 -21.89 13.92 0.60
CA GLY A 77 -21.64 15.23 0.01
C GLY A 77 -20.21 15.57 -0.46
N ALA A 78 -19.24 14.66 -0.39
CA ALA A 78 -17.87 14.94 -0.86
C ALA A 78 -17.50 14.23 -2.17
N ASN A 79 -17.10 14.98 -3.20
CA ASN A 79 -16.58 14.43 -4.47
C ASN A 79 -15.19 13.79 -4.26
N GLY A 80 -15.17 12.52 -3.83
CA GLY A 80 -13.96 11.69 -3.76
C GLY A 80 -13.27 11.59 -5.13
N LEU A 81 -11.95 11.75 -5.15
CA LEU A 81 -11.12 11.87 -6.37
C LEU A 81 -11.47 13.03 -7.34
N GLY A 82 -12.54 13.80 -7.11
CA GLY A 82 -13.15 14.65 -8.16
C GLY A 82 -13.83 13.87 -9.28
N LEU A 83 -14.04 12.57 -9.09
CA LEU A 83 -14.70 11.69 -10.02
C LEU A 83 -15.95 11.18 -9.32
N GLU A 84 -17.13 11.47 -9.86
CA GLU A 84 -18.37 10.90 -9.34
C GLU A 84 -18.50 9.42 -9.72
N THR A 85 -17.97 9.06 -10.90
CA THR A 85 -18.05 7.72 -11.48
C THR A 85 -16.78 7.35 -12.24
N VAL A 86 -16.51 6.06 -12.38
CA VAL A 86 -15.41 5.48 -13.19
C VAL A 86 -15.92 4.28 -14.00
N ASP A 87 -15.19 3.91 -15.06
CA ASP A 87 -15.50 2.68 -15.81
C ASP A 87 -15.42 1.46 -14.86
N THR A 88 -16.44 0.62 -14.90
CA THR A 88 -16.57 -0.55 -14.03
C THR A 88 -15.39 -1.53 -14.17
N GLY A 89 -14.81 -1.65 -15.37
CA GLY A 89 -13.62 -2.46 -15.61
C GLY A 89 -12.37 -1.88 -14.95
N VAL A 90 -12.28 -0.56 -14.83
CA VAL A 90 -11.21 0.13 -14.07
C VAL A 90 -11.32 -0.16 -12.57
N ALA A 91 -12.53 -0.16 -12.01
CA ALA A 91 -12.77 -0.55 -10.62
C ALA A 91 -12.46 -2.03 -10.36
N ALA A 92 -12.93 -2.94 -11.24
CA ALA A 92 -12.59 -4.37 -11.17
C ALA A 92 -11.06 -4.58 -11.22
N PHE A 93 -10.35 -3.83 -12.06
CA PHE A 93 -8.90 -3.86 -12.12
C PHE A 93 -8.26 -3.41 -10.80
N ALA A 94 -8.72 -2.30 -10.22
CA ALA A 94 -8.20 -1.80 -8.95
C ALA A 94 -8.40 -2.82 -7.82
N LYS A 95 -9.56 -3.49 -7.77
CA LYS A 95 -9.83 -4.60 -6.85
C LYS A 95 -8.83 -5.76 -7.04
N ALA A 96 -8.59 -6.18 -8.28
CA ALA A 96 -7.63 -7.25 -8.60
C ALA A 96 -6.19 -6.88 -8.21
N ALA A 97 -5.75 -5.67 -8.59
CA ALA A 97 -4.44 -5.13 -8.26
C ALA A 97 -4.24 -5.03 -6.75
N SER A 98 -5.27 -4.72 -5.98
CA SER A 98 -5.17 -4.62 -4.52
C SER A 98 -4.86 -5.96 -3.87
N GLY A 99 -5.55 -7.02 -4.28
CA GLY A 99 -5.25 -8.38 -3.82
C GLY A 99 -3.81 -8.77 -4.13
N ALA A 100 -3.35 -8.52 -5.36
CA ALA A 100 -1.98 -8.83 -5.77
C ALA A 100 -0.93 -8.01 -5.01
N LEU A 101 -1.04 -6.68 -5.01
CA LEU A 101 0.03 -5.79 -4.56
C LEU A 101 0.21 -5.77 -3.04
N LEU A 102 -0.86 -5.98 -2.26
CA LEU A 102 -0.83 -6.01 -0.79
C LEU A 102 -0.37 -7.35 -0.21
N SER A 103 -0.30 -8.39 -1.03
CA SER A 103 0.00 -9.76 -0.59
C SER A 103 1.47 -10.12 -0.80
N SER A 104 1.91 -11.18 -0.11
CA SER A 104 3.25 -11.78 -0.23
C SER A 104 3.19 -13.28 0.12
N GLY A 105 4.34 -13.95 0.19
CA GLY A 105 4.45 -15.30 0.74
C GLY A 105 4.17 -15.39 2.24
N GLY A 106 4.19 -14.27 2.98
CA GLY A 106 3.92 -14.23 4.42
C GLY A 106 2.55 -13.69 4.82
N ASN A 107 1.79 -13.09 3.89
CA ASN A 107 0.46 -12.53 4.14
C ASN A 107 -0.37 -12.53 2.86
N ALA A 108 -1.67 -12.80 2.96
CA ALA A 108 -2.63 -12.76 1.86
C ALA A 108 -3.80 -11.85 2.25
N PHE A 109 -3.88 -10.69 1.59
CA PHE A 109 -4.84 -9.63 1.91
C PHE A 109 -5.82 -9.43 0.76
N SER A 110 -7.11 -9.34 1.10
CA SER A 110 -8.18 -9.00 0.15
C SER A 110 -8.45 -7.50 0.16
N THR A 111 -9.35 -7.03 -0.72
CA THR A 111 -9.83 -5.66 -0.63
C THR A 111 -10.62 -5.39 0.65
N ARG A 112 -11.20 -6.41 1.29
CA ARG A 112 -11.79 -6.27 2.63
C ARG A 112 -10.74 -6.02 3.70
N THR A 113 -9.59 -6.68 3.62
CA THR A 113 -8.45 -6.36 4.49
C THR A 113 -8.02 -4.90 4.29
N ALA A 114 -7.90 -4.47 3.03
CA ALA A 114 -7.59 -3.08 2.70
C ALA A 114 -8.65 -2.12 3.28
N SER A 115 -9.93 -2.44 3.13
CA SER A 115 -11.05 -1.71 3.74
C SER A 115 -10.89 -1.51 5.24
N PHE A 116 -10.50 -2.56 5.94
CA PHE A 116 -10.42 -2.58 7.40
C PHE A 116 -9.31 -1.68 7.96
N ILE A 117 -8.20 -1.55 7.23
CA ILE A 117 -6.97 -0.88 7.73
C ILE A 117 -6.80 0.57 7.28
N VAL A 118 -7.77 1.14 6.56
CA VAL A 118 -7.69 2.48 5.97
C VAL A 118 -8.71 3.48 6.50
N GLN A 119 -9.57 3.04 7.41
CA GLN A 119 -10.68 3.83 7.96
C GLN A 119 -10.21 4.82 9.05
N GLU A 120 -11.11 5.72 9.42
CA GLU A 120 -10.95 6.74 10.46
C GLU A 120 -10.73 6.16 11.87
N HIS A 121 -11.08 4.89 12.07
CA HIS A 121 -10.91 4.13 13.31
C HIS A 121 -10.29 2.75 13.04
N PHE A 122 -9.62 2.22 14.05
CA PHE A 122 -9.02 0.88 14.02
C PHE A 122 -9.17 0.19 15.39
N PRO A 123 -10.03 -0.84 15.48
CA PRO A 123 -10.89 -1.38 14.42
C PRO A 123 -11.99 -0.39 13.97
N PRO A 124 -12.50 -0.52 12.73
CA PRO A 124 -13.59 0.32 12.24
C PRO A 124 -14.84 0.29 13.13
N GLY A 125 -15.52 1.42 13.25
CA GLY A 125 -16.75 1.55 14.05
C GLY A 125 -16.56 1.62 15.56
N ILE A 126 -15.32 1.59 16.06
CA ILE A 126 -15.02 1.71 17.49
C ILE A 126 -14.44 3.10 17.80
N ASP A 127 -15.23 3.91 18.50
CA ASP A 127 -14.82 5.23 19.00
C ASP A 127 -13.60 5.14 19.93
N PHE A 128 -12.95 6.28 20.15
CA PHE A 128 -11.77 6.40 20.99
C PHE A 128 -10.56 5.58 20.51
N THR A 129 -10.51 5.28 19.20
CA THR A 129 -9.38 4.61 18.55
C THR A 129 -8.82 5.48 17.42
N SER A 130 -7.51 5.40 17.19
CA SER A 130 -6.87 6.07 16.04
C SER A 130 -7.32 5.45 14.72
N GLY A 131 -7.09 6.16 13.61
CA GLY A 131 -7.31 5.60 12.27
C GLY A 131 -6.47 4.37 11.97
N GLY A 132 -6.92 3.64 10.94
CA GLY A 132 -6.26 2.47 10.39
C GLY A 132 -4.78 2.71 10.09
N PRO A 133 -3.92 1.70 10.28
CA PRO A 133 -2.47 1.88 10.17
C PRO A 133 -2.01 2.35 8.78
N LEU A 134 -2.81 2.09 7.74
CA LEU A 134 -2.51 2.45 6.36
C LEU A 134 -3.55 3.42 5.77
N PHE A 135 -4.24 4.22 6.58
CA PHE A 135 -5.18 5.24 6.08
C PHE A 135 -4.50 6.11 5.00
N GLY A 136 -5.13 6.19 3.81
CA GLY A 136 -4.57 6.90 2.65
C GLY A 136 -3.67 6.08 1.71
N VAL A 137 -3.42 4.78 1.97
CA VAL A 137 -2.63 3.90 1.07
C VAL A 137 -3.26 3.74 -0.32
N GLN A 138 -4.55 4.02 -0.45
CA GLN A 138 -5.29 4.04 -1.72
C GLN A 138 -4.62 4.93 -2.76
N PHE A 139 -3.99 6.03 -2.34
CA PHE A 139 -3.33 6.98 -3.24
C PHE A 139 -1.87 6.61 -3.51
N SER A 140 -1.60 5.31 -3.61
CA SER A 140 -0.31 4.73 -4.00
C SER A 140 -0.49 3.76 -5.16
N SER A 141 0.62 3.51 -5.87
CA SER A 141 0.65 2.74 -7.12
C SER A 141 -0.35 3.26 -8.17
N VAL A 142 -0.79 4.51 -8.04
CA VAL A 142 -1.71 5.18 -8.94
C VAL A 142 -1.05 5.40 -10.30
N ARG A 143 -1.83 5.41 -11.38
CA ARG A 143 -1.33 5.56 -12.76
C ARG A 143 -0.44 6.80 -12.98
N CYS A 144 -0.63 7.85 -12.20
CA CYS A 144 0.18 9.07 -12.27
C CYS A 144 1.55 8.97 -11.59
N SER A 145 1.85 7.88 -10.86
CA SER A 145 3.13 7.70 -10.17
C SER A 145 4.29 7.55 -11.16
N ASP A 146 5.43 8.18 -10.87
CA ASP A 146 6.68 7.97 -11.60
C ASP A 146 7.46 6.73 -11.15
N VAL A 147 6.96 5.98 -10.16
CA VAL A 147 7.65 4.85 -9.55
C VAL A 147 7.03 3.51 -9.94
N ASN A 148 5.76 3.29 -9.60
CA ASN A 148 5.05 2.05 -9.93
C ASN A 148 3.61 2.35 -10.38
N PRO A 149 3.40 2.89 -11.60
CA PRO A 149 2.08 3.30 -12.10
C PRO A 149 1.25 2.11 -12.59
N VAL A 150 0.80 1.28 -11.66
CA VAL A 150 0.16 0.00 -11.99
C VAL A 150 -1.36 0.08 -11.97
N SER A 151 -1.94 0.73 -10.96
CA SER A 151 -3.39 0.77 -10.76
C SER A 151 -4.00 2.13 -11.13
N PRO A 152 -5.06 2.18 -11.97
CA PRO A 152 -5.68 3.46 -12.33
C PRO A 152 -6.29 4.21 -11.15
N LEU A 153 -6.81 3.50 -10.14
CA LEU A 153 -7.43 4.09 -8.94
C LEU A 153 -6.56 3.88 -7.68
N GLY A 154 -5.34 3.36 -7.86
CA GLY A 154 -4.52 2.91 -6.75
C GLY A 154 -5.12 1.67 -6.06
N LEU A 155 -5.05 1.61 -4.73
CA LEU A 155 -5.56 0.46 -3.98
C LEU A 155 -7.04 0.64 -3.61
N ALA A 156 -7.81 -0.43 -3.76
CA ALA A 156 -9.24 -0.52 -3.51
C ALA A 156 -9.53 -0.96 -2.07
N ALA A 157 -10.46 -0.27 -1.44
CA ALA A 157 -11.09 -0.68 -0.18
C ALA A 157 -12.43 -1.38 -0.40
N ASP A 158 -12.89 -1.45 -1.64
CA ASP A 158 -14.19 -1.96 -2.00
C ASP A 158 -14.15 -3.50 -2.11
N PRO A 159 -15.00 -4.25 -1.39
CA PRO A 159 -15.00 -5.72 -1.42
C PRO A 159 -15.10 -6.30 -2.85
N GLY A 160 -14.50 -7.47 -3.07
CA GLY A 160 -14.51 -8.13 -4.39
C GLY A 160 -13.15 -8.32 -5.04
N GLY A 161 -12.04 -8.03 -4.35
CA GLY A 161 -10.67 -8.31 -4.81
C GLY A 161 -9.94 -9.31 -3.93
N PHE A 162 -9.32 -10.32 -4.54
CA PHE A 162 -8.59 -11.38 -3.85
C PHE A 162 -7.23 -11.70 -4.50
N PRO A 163 -6.22 -12.09 -3.73
CA PRO A 163 -4.96 -12.57 -4.28
C PRO A 163 -5.11 -13.99 -4.84
N LEU A 164 -4.28 -14.31 -5.82
CA LEU A 164 -4.17 -15.62 -6.45
C LEU A 164 -2.81 -16.24 -6.13
N TYR A 165 -2.81 -17.49 -5.71
CA TYR A 165 -1.61 -18.25 -5.33
C TYR A 165 -1.49 -19.54 -6.13
N LYS A 166 -0.26 -19.92 -6.48
CA LYS A 166 0.08 -21.22 -7.07
C LYS A 166 1.24 -21.80 -6.30
N ASN A 167 1.12 -23.04 -5.85
CA ASN A 167 2.16 -23.71 -5.04
C ASN A 167 2.61 -22.88 -3.82
N GLY A 168 1.67 -22.18 -3.18
CA GLY A 168 1.94 -21.33 -2.00
C GLY A 168 2.63 -20.00 -2.31
N ARG A 169 2.79 -19.62 -3.57
CA ARG A 169 3.42 -18.36 -4.00
C ARG A 169 2.40 -17.46 -4.67
N LEU A 170 2.50 -16.16 -4.42
CA LEU A 170 1.64 -15.15 -5.02
C LEU A 170 1.91 -15.08 -6.54
N VAL A 171 0.85 -15.22 -7.34
CA VAL A 171 0.93 -15.18 -8.81
C VAL A 171 0.08 -14.09 -9.46
N GLY A 172 -0.82 -13.47 -8.69
CA GLY A 172 -1.68 -12.43 -9.21
C GLY A 172 -2.83 -12.04 -8.28
N GLY A 173 -3.86 -11.48 -8.88
CA GLY A 173 -5.10 -11.12 -8.20
C GLY A 173 -6.29 -11.16 -9.15
N VAL A 174 -7.48 -11.38 -8.59
CA VAL A 174 -8.77 -11.31 -9.29
C VAL A 174 -9.64 -10.25 -8.62
N GLY A 175 -10.40 -9.50 -9.43
CA GLY A 175 -11.27 -8.42 -8.96
C GLY A 175 -12.58 -8.42 -9.74
N VAL A 176 -13.68 -8.18 -9.02
CA VAL A 176 -15.05 -8.16 -9.58
C VAL A 176 -15.74 -6.87 -9.18
N GLU A 177 -16.34 -6.20 -10.16
CA GLU A 177 -17.19 -5.02 -9.98
C GLU A 177 -18.45 -5.16 -10.84
N GLY A 178 -19.64 -5.02 -10.26
CA GLY A 178 -20.90 -5.13 -10.97
C GLY A 178 -22.13 -4.59 -10.24
N ASP A 179 -22.03 -4.16 -8.99
CA ASP A 179 -23.17 -3.57 -8.28
C ASP A 179 -23.36 -2.06 -8.54
N GLY A 180 -22.37 -1.43 -9.19
CA GLY A 180 -22.38 -0.02 -9.59
C GLY A 180 -21.97 0.94 -8.48
N THR A 181 -21.41 0.44 -7.38
CA THR A 181 -21.01 1.22 -6.22
C THR A 181 -19.59 0.87 -5.78
N TYR A 182 -18.64 1.78 -5.99
CA TYR A 182 -17.27 1.66 -5.50
C TYR A 182 -17.14 2.25 -4.10
N ALA A 183 -17.14 1.39 -3.08
CA ALA A 183 -17.29 1.77 -1.67
C ALA A 183 -16.20 1.18 -0.75
N LEU A 184 -16.58 0.99 0.51
CA LEU A 184 -15.82 0.32 1.56
C LEU A 184 -16.79 -0.36 2.53
N ASP A 185 -16.30 -1.35 3.28
CA ASP A 185 -17.05 -1.97 4.38
C ASP A 185 -16.84 -1.16 5.67
N ARG A 186 -17.88 -0.42 6.09
CA ARG A 186 -17.88 0.37 7.33
C ARG A 186 -18.34 -0.40 8.56
N ARG A 187 -18.90 -1.59 8.37
CA ARG A 187 -19.49 -2.39 9.45
C ARG A 187 -18.92 -3.80 9.40
N PRO A 188 -17.57 -3.95 9.53
CA PRO A 188 -16.94 -5.27 9.56
C PRO A 188 -17.27 -6.06 10.82
N ASP A 189 -18.01 -5.47 11.77
CA ASP A 189 -18.62 -6.16 12.91
C ASP A 189 -19.85 -6.99 12.50
N LEU A 190 -20.44 -6.72 11.33
CA LEU A 190 -21.56 -7.44 10.77
C LEU A 190 -21.07 -8.40 9.68
N VAL A 191 -21.60 -9.62 9.69
CA VAL A 191 -21.41 -10.56 8.57
C VAL A 191 -22.24 -10.08 7.40
N ASP A 192 -21.58 -9.67 6.32
CA ASP A 192 -22.22 -9.38 5.03
C ASP A 192 -21.73 -10.33 3.94
N VAL A 193 -22.47 -10.42 2.84
CA VAL A 193 -22.15 -11.37 1.75
C VAL A 193 -22.17 -10.72 0.37
N PRO A 194 -21.25 -9.77 0.08
CA PRO A 194 -21.25 -9.05 -1.19
C PRO A 194 -21.22 -9.99 -2.38
N ARG A 195 -22.10 -9.75 -3.36
CA ARG A 195 -22.21 -10.60 -4.57
C ARG A 195 -20.90 -10.61 -5.36
N GLU A 196 -20.16 -9.51 -5.32
CA GLU A 196 -18.85 -9.37 -5.96
C GLU A 196 -17.77 -10.21 -5.29
N GLU A 197 -17.76 -10.31 -3.95
CA GLU A 197 -16.86 -11.21 -3.25
C GLU A 197 -17.16 -12.67 -3.58
N GLN A 198 -18.44 -13.07 -3.56
CA GLN A 198 -18.84 -14.44 -3.90
C GLN A 198 -18.38 -14.83 -5.31
N ALA A 199 -18.50 -13.90 -6.28
CA ALA A 199 -18.01 -14.08 -7.64
C ALA A 199 -16.47 -14.13 -7.71
N ALA A 200 -15.78 -13.23 -7.03
CA ALA A 200 -14.31 -13.20 -7.01
C ALA A 200 -13.72 -14.47 -6.36
N ARG A 201 -14.34 -14.96 -5.28
CA ARG A 201 -13.99 -16.24 -4.64
C ARG A 201 -14.23 -17.44 -5.56
N ALA A 202 -15.23 -17.40 -6.43
CA ALA A 202 -15.39 -18.41 -7.47
C ALA A 202 -14.20 -18.41 -8.44
N GLY A 203 -13.74 -17.22 -8.86
CA GLY A 203 -12.53 -17.05 -9.68
C GLY A 203 -11.22 -17.47 -8.98
N GLN A 204 -11.16 -17.37 -7.66
CA GLN A 204 -10.01 -17.80 -6.86
C GLN A 204 -9.87 -19.32 -6.75
N ARG A 205 -10.86 -20.11 -7.21
CA ARG A 205 -10.89 -21.56 -6.99
C ARG A 205 -9.70 -22.27 -7.64
N GLY A 206 -8.91 -22.97 -6.84
CA GLY A 206 -7.67 -23.62 -7.25
C GLY A 206 -6.45 -22.70 -7.24
N PHE A 207 -6.63 -21.46 -6.76
CA PHE A 207 -5.59 -20.44 -6.58
C PHE A 207 -5.68 -19.77 -5.20
N GLU A 208 -6.22 -20.47 -4.21
CA GLU A 208 -6.38 -19.95 -2.85
C GLU A 208 -5.03 -19.77 -2.15
N PRO A 209 -4.86 -18.70 -1.34
CA PRO A 209 -3.68 -18.61 -0.47
C PRO A 209 -3.65 -19.75 0.54
N PRO A 210 -2.45 -20.14 1.03
CA PRO A 210 -2.34 -20.94 2.24
C PRO A 210 -3.13 -20.29 3.38
N GLU A 211 -3.95 -21.08 4.08
CA GLU A 211 -4.86 -20.58 5.12
C GLU A 211 -4.12 -19.79 6.21
N ILE A 212 -2.95 -20.27 6.62
CA ILE A 212 -2.16 -19.65 7.70
C ILE A 212 -1.74 -18.21 7.39
N ILE A 213 -1.58 -17.83 6.12
CA ILE A 213 -1.15 -16.46 5.75
C ILE A 213 -2.34 -15.54 5.47
N ARG A 214 -3.57 -16.03 5.54
CA ARG A 214 -4.78 -15.26 5.27
C ARG A 214 -5.00 -14.19 6.35
N ALA A 215 -5.55 -13.03 5.97
CA ALA A 215 -5.64 -11.87 6.86
C ALA A 215 -6.37 -12.17 8.20
N ASP A 216 -7.41 -12.99 8.15
CA ASP A 216 -8.17 -13.45 9.32
C ASP A 216 -7.40 -14.43 10.23
N HIS A 217 -6.18 -14.83 9.87
CA HIS A 217 -5.22 -15.52 10.73
C HIS A 217 -4.07 -14.61 11.20
N ILE A 218 -4.15 -13.31 10.91
CA ILE A 218 -3.16 -12.30 11.27
C ILE A 218 -3.79 -11.32 12.26
N LEU A 219 -3.04 -10.98 13.31
CA LEU A 219 -3.41 -9.96 14.29
C LEU A 219 -2.54 -8.73 14.08
N ALA A 220 -3.16 -7.57 13.88
CA ALA A 220 -2.49 -6.26 13.92
C ALA A 220 -2.93 -5.54 15.20
N ASP A 221 -1.98 -5.19 16.07
CA ASP A 221 -2.26 -4.60 17.39
C ASP A 221 -3.30 -5.39 18.23
N GLY A 222 -3.29 -6.72 18.09
CA GLY A 222 -4.23 -7.61 18.78
C GLY A 222 -5.60 -7.73 18.12
N ILE A 223 -5.84 -7.01 17.02
CA ILE A 223 -7.08 -7.04 16.23
C ILE A 223 -6.92 -7.98 15.05
N ARG A 224 -7.87 -8.91 14.89
CA ARG A 224 -7.94 -9.81 13.74
C ARG A 224 -8.34 -9.02 12.50
N LEU A 225 -7.57 -9.15 11.43
CA LEU A 225 -7.87 -8.47 10.17
C LEU A 225 -9.01 -9.20 9.43
N ALA A 226 -9.82 -8.46 8.71
CA ALA A 226 -10.85 -9.04 7.86
C ALA A 226 -10.24 -9.61 6.57
N TYR A 227 -10.73 -10.76 6.09
CA TYR A 227 -10.37 -11.32 4.78
C TYR A 227 -11.59 -11.46 3.87
N THR A 228 -12.63 -12.14 4.35
CA THR A 228 -13.93 -12.27 3.66
C THR A 228 -14.91 -12.92 4.62
N ASP A 229 -16.18 -12.61 4.47
CA ASP A 229 -17.29 -13.25 5.20
C ASP A 229 -18.04 -14.27 4.32
N THR A 230 -17.54 -14.50 3.11
CA THR A 230 -18.22 -15.30 2.10
C THR A 230 -17.52 -16.63 1.81
N ASP A 231 -18.32 -17.67 1.61
CA ASP A 231 -17.89 -18.83 0.85
C ASP A 231 -17.91 -18.53 -0.65
N ALA A 232 -17.16 -19.30 -1.44
CA ALA A 232 -17.20 -19.17 -2.89
C ALA A 232 -18.61 -19.48 -3.43
N ALA A 233 -19.09 -18.69 -4.39
CA ALA A 233 -20.37 -18.97 -5.05
C ALA A 233 -20.39 -20.40 -5.63
N ALA A 234 -21.59 -21.00 -5.63
CA ALA A 234 -21.80 -22.29 -6.27
C ALA A 234 -21.41 -22.22 -7.76
N ALA A 235 -20.85 -23.32 -8.28
CA ALA A 235 -20.55 -23.42 -9.69
C ALA A 235 -21.84 -23.31 -10.51
N GLY A 236 -21.84 -22.43 -11.51
CA GLY A 236 -22.97 -22.19 -12.42
C GLY A 236 -22.52 -22.14 -13.87
N ALA A 237 -23.48 -22.00 -14.79
CA ALA A 237 -23.16 -21.68 -16.18
C ALA A 237 -22.77 -20.19 -16.27
N ALA A 238 -21.60 -19.90 -16.85
CA ALA A 238 -21.22 -18.53 -17.14
C ALA A 238 -22.21 -17.89 -18.12
N ARG A 239 -22.61 -16.64 -17.86
CA ARG A 239 -23.33 -15.83 -18.85
C ARG A 239 -22.36 -15.39 -19.95
N PRO A 240 -22.84 -15.19 -21.20
CA PRO A 240 -22.03 -14.58 -22.24
C PRO A 240 -21.51 -13.18 -21.85
N GLY A 241 -20.42 -12.75 -22.48
CA GLY A 241 -19.82 -11.44 -22.25
C GLY A 241 -18.72 -11.12 -23.27
N LEU A 242 -18.27 -9.88 -23.23
CA LEU A 242 -17.23 -9.35 -24.09
C LEU A 242 -15.86 -9.38 -23.39
N ILE A 243 -14.88 -10.02 -24.03
CA ILE A 243 -13.48 -9.94 -23.61
C ILE A 243 -12.91 -8.59 -24.08
N LEU A 244 -12.62 -7.70 -23.14
CA LEU A 244 -12.05 -6.38 -23.38
C LEU A 244 -10.52 -6.40 -23.43
N ASP A 245 -9.90 -7.30 -22.64
CA ASP A 245 -8.47 -7.61 -22.69
C ASP A 245 -8.30 -9.13 -22.68
N GLY A 246 -7.60 -9.65 -23.68
CA GLY A 246 -7.48 -11.09 -23.92
C GLY A 246 -6.61 -11.79 -22.86
N PRO A 247 -6.96 -13.03 -22.45
CA PRO A 247 -6.14 -13.82 -21.53
C PRO A 247 -4.69 -13.95 -22.01
N ARG A 248 -3.74 -13.54 -21.17
CA ARG A 248 -2.30 -13.66 -21.42
C ARG A 248 -1.55 -14.22 -20.22
N ALA A 249 -0.39 -14.81 -20.47
CA ALA A 249 0.47 -15.30 -19.40
C ALA A 249 1.06 -14.14 -18.57
N GLY A 250 1.25 -14.41 -17.27
CA GLY A 250 1.89 -13.49 -16.34
C GLY A 250 3.35 -13.21 -16.69
N GLY A 251 3.78 -11.97 -16.44
CA GLY A 251 5.17 -11.55 -16.64
C GLY A 251 5.89 -11.27 -15.32
N GLN A 252 7.21 -11.19 -15.40
CA GLN A 252 8.03 -10.70 -14.29
C GLN A 252 8.60 -9.32 -14.62
N ALA A 253 8.65 -8.45 -13.62
CA ALA A 253 9.41 -7.21 -13.76
C ALA A 253 10.92 -7.53 -13.80
N PRO A 254 11.72 -6.81 -14.61
CA PRO A 254 13.16 -6.98 -14.63
C PRO A 254 13.76 -6.51 -13.30
N ARG A 255 13.98 -7.46 -12.39
CA ARG A 255 14.60 -7.25 -11.07
C ARG A 255 15.96 -7.94 -11.07
N THR A 256 16.94 -7.31 -10.43
CA THR A 256 18.26 -7.92 -10.26
C THR A 256 18.37 -8.44 -8.84
N ASP A 257 18.60 -9.73 -8.68
CA ASP A 257 18.88 -10.29 -7.36
C ASP A 257 20.21 -9.73 -6.83
N VAL A 258 20.19 -9.25 -5.60
CA VAL A 258 21.33 -8.62 -4.94
C VAL A 258 21.38 -9.01 -3.47
N THR A 259 22.57 -8.98 -2.87
CA THR A 259 22.75 -9.09 -1.43
C THR A 259 23.30 -7.77 -0.91
N LEU A 260 22.57 -7.12 -0.01
CA LEU A 260 22.96 -5.85 0.60
C LEU A 260 23.08 -6.02 2.11
N GLY A 261 24.27 -5.71 2.65
CA GLY A 261 24.51 -5.86 4.09
C GLY A 261 24.34 -7.29 4.64
N GLY A 262 24.43 -8.32 3.79
CA GLY A 262 24.16 -9.71 4.14
C GLY A 262 22.69 -10.13 4.01
N VAL A 263 21.81 -9.24 3.54
CA VAL A 263 20.38 -9.53 3.31
C VAL A 263 20.12 -9.76 1.83
N ALA A 264 19.54 -10.91 1.50
CA ALA A 264 19.12 -11.24 0.14
C ALA A 264 17.87 -10.45 -0.25
N GLY A 265 17.87 -9.95 -1.49
CA GLY A 265 16.77 -9.15 -2.01
C GLY A 265 16.95 -8.86 -3.50
N GLN A 266 16.28 -7.80 -3.94
CA GLN A 266 16.21 -7.36 -5.32
C GLN A 266 16.46 -5.86 -5.43
N ALA A 267 17.20 -5.46 -6.45
CA ALA A 267 17.33 -4.09 -6.90
C ALA A 267 16.42 -3.85 -8.11
N ASP A 268 16.00 -2.60 -8.28
CA ASP A 268 15.32 -2.15 -9.49
C ASP A 268 16.34 -1.40 -10.37
N PRO A 269 16.61 -1.86 -11.60
CA PRO A 269 17.57 -1.21 -12.50
C PRO A 269 17.27 0.25 -12.80
N ARG A 270 16.01 0.70 -12.61
CA ARG A 270 15.61 2.10 -12.76
C ARG A 270 16.16 3.01 -11.67
N TYR A 271 16.55 2.44 -10.52
CA TYR A 271 16.98 3.16 -9.33
C TYR A 271 18.33 2.65 -8.81
N PRO A 272 19.41 2.74 -9.63
CA PRO A 272 20.73 2.33 -9.19
C PRO A 272 21.24 3.26 -8.08
N THR A 273 22.07 2.72 -7.19
CA THR A 273 22.75 3.52 -6.17
C THR A 273 23.65 4.57 -6.83
N ARG A 274 23.39 5.84 -6.55
CA ARG A 274 24.10 6.99 -7.13
C ARG A 274 24.20 8.15 -6.13
N ALA A 275 25.11 9.08 -6.41
CA ALA A 275 25.21 10.32 -5.66
C ALA A 275 24.07 11.28 -6.02
N GLY A 276 23.62 12.05 -5.02
CA GLY A 276 22.73 13.19 -5.19
C GLY A 276 23.45 14.51 -4.94
N GLN A 277 22.69 15.55 -4.66
CA GLN A 277 23.22 16.91 -4.43
C GLN A 277 24.10 17.01 -3.18
N VAL A 278 23.77 16.27 -2.12
CA VAL A 278 24.45 16.31 -0.81
C VAL A 278 24.98 14.94 -0.40
N LEU A 279 24.16 13.90 -0.57
CA LEU A 279 24.53 12.51 -0.28
C LEU A 279 25.42 11.96 -1.41
N SER A 280 26.60 11.45 -1.06
CA SER A 280 27.43 10.67 -1.97
C SER A 280 26.85 9.27 -2.19
N ALA A 281 27.28 8.58 -3.25
CA ALA A 281 26.88 7.19 -3.46
C ALA A 281 27.27 6.27 -2.28
N GLY A 282 28.38 6.58 -1.59
CA GLY A 282 28.80 5.86 -0.38
C GLY A 282 27.88 6.10 0.81
N ASP A 283 27.37 7.33 0.99
CA ASP A 283 26.36 7.64 2.01
C ASP A 283 25.08 6.84 1.73
N VAL A 284 24.59 6.87 0.49
CA VAL A 284 23.38 6.13 0.07
C VAL A 284 23.53 4.63 0.30
N ASN A 285 24.68 4.06 -0.09
CA ASN A 285 24.96 2.65 0.16
C ASN A 285 24.98 2.32 1.66
N THR A 286 25.51 3.21 2.50
CA THR A 286 25.53 3.04 3.96
C THR A 286 24.12 3.03 4.54
N ILE A 287 23.30 4.02 4.17
CA ILE A 287 21.90 4.15 4.61
C ILE A 287 21.09 2.90 4.23
N LEU A 288 21.18 2.47 2.96
CA LEU A 288 20.48 1.27 2.49
C LEU A 288 20.97 0.00 3.20
N THR A 289 22.28 -0.12 3.44
CA THR A 289 22.89 -1.28 4.13
C THR A 289 22.41 -1.39 5.58
N GLN A 290 22.41 -0.28 6.32
CA GLN A 290 21.96 -0.24 7.71
C GLN A 290 20.47 -0.62 7.82
N ALA A 291 19.62 -0.04 6.96
CA ALA A 291 18.21 -0.37 6.91
C ALA A 291 17.98 -1.85 6.52
N ALA A 292 18.68 -2.34 5.49
CA ALA A 292 18.60 -3.74 5.06
C ALA A 292 18.94 -4.71 6.20
N GLN A 293 20.05 -4.48 6.92
CA GLN A 293 20.44 -5.28 8.08
C GLN A 293 19.38 -5.28 9.18
N GLN A 294 18.73 -4.14 9.44
CA GLN A 294 17.66 -4.06 10.43
C GLN A 294 16.44 -4.91 10.05
N THR A 295 16.18 -5.14 8.75
CA THR A 295 15.07 -6.02 8.33
C THR A 295 15.22 -7.45 8.85
N GLY A 296 16.46 -7.98 8.90
CA GLY A 296 16.72 -9.35 9.36
C GLY A 296 16.57 -9.54 10.88
N ARG A 297 16.56 -8.44 11.62
CA ARG A 297 16.40 -8.37 13.08
C ARG A 297 14.96 -8.07 13.48
N THR A 298 14.28 -7.27 12.67
CA THR A 298 12.94 -6.79 12.95
C THR A 298 11.92 -7.91 12.77
N ARG A 299 11.22 -8.26 13.85
CA ARG A 299 10.08 -9.16 13.83
C ARG A 299 8.93 -8.54 13.03
N ALA A 300 8.43 -9.28 12.06
CA ALA A 300 7.24 -8.90 11.30
C ALA A 300 6.00 -8.80 12.20
N ALA A 301 5.16 -7.81 11.96
CA ALA A 301 3.87 -7.66 12.62
C ALA A 301 2.76 -8.41 11.88
N ILE A 302 2.80 -8.40 10.56
CA ILE A 302 1.67 -8.83 9.71
C ILE A 302 1.98 -10.07 8.88
N ARG A 303 2.95 -10.89 9.31
CA ARG A 303 3.43 -12.03 8.54
C ARG A 303 3.36 -13.33 9.33
N GLN A 304 3.12 -14.40 8.59
CA GLN A 304 3.11 -15.77 9.07
C GLN A 304 4.17 -16.61 8.33
N PRO A 305 4.77 -17.62 8.98
CA PRO A 305 4.60 -17.97 10.40
C PRO A 305 5.16 -16.88 11.33
N LEU A 306 4.61 -16.79 12.54
CA LEU A 306 5.12 -15.88 13.59
C LEU A 306 6.61 -16.13 13.84
N GLY A 307 7.36 -15.04 14.07
CA GLY A 307 8.83 -15.09 14.14
C GLY A 307 9.51 -14.98 12.77
N SER A 308 8.76 -14.63 11.71
CA SER A 308 9.37 -14.23 10.44
C SER A 308 9.90 -12.80 10.50
N SER A 309 11.02 -12.54 9.83
CA SER A 309 11.57 -11.19 9.69
C SER A 309 10.69 -10.30 8.81
N ALA A 310 10.69 -9.00 9.09
CA ALA A 310 10.00 -8.00 8.30
C ALA A 310 10.47 -7.99 6.84
N ARG A 311 9.53 -7.86 5.91
CA ARG A 311 9.81 -7.76 4.47
C ARG A 311 9.36 -6.42 3.91
N VAL A 312 10.30 -5.65 3.39
CA VAL A 312 10.11 -4.24 3.03
C VAL A 312 10.88 -3.85 1.77
N SER A 313 10.37 -2.81 1.11
CA SER A 313 11.10 -1.95 0.18
C SER A 313 11.73 -0.78 0.91
N ILE A 314 12.93 -0.40 0.48
CA ILE A 314 13.78 0.64 1.06
C ILE A 314 14.16 1.59 -0.07
N ALA A 315 13.90 2.88 0.09
CA ALA A 315 14.27 3.91 -0.88
C ALA A 315 14.98 5.08 -0.20
N VAL A 316 15.98 5.65 -0.88
CA VAL A 316 16.63 6.90 -0.50
C VAL A 316 16.38 7.93 -1.59
N VAL A 317 15.96 9.13 -1.23
CA VAL A 317 15.72 10.24 -2.16
C VAL A 317 16.59 11.44 -1.83
N ASP A 318 16.97 12.22 -2.85
CA ASP A 318 17.74 13.46 -2.69
C ASP A 318 16.84 14.68 -2.42
N LEU A 319 17.42 15.88 -2.40
CA LEU A 319 16.67 17.13 -2.17
C LEU A 319 15.68 17.50 -3.29
N GLY A 320 15.85 16.95 -4.49
CA GLY A 320 14.91 17.08 -5.61
C GLY A 320 13.79 16.03 -5.60
N GLY A 321 13.84 15.06 -4.66
CA GLY A 321 12.92 13.92 -4.62
C GLY A 321 13.28 12.82 -5.62
N ASP A 322 14.47 12.89 -6.24
CA ASP A 322 14.96 11.85 -7.12
C ASP A 322 15.45 10.65 -6.31
N VAL A 323 15.12 9.44 -6.76
CA VAL A 323 15.60 8.21 -6.10
C VAL A 323 17.10 8.08 -6.34
N LEU A 324 17.85 7.98 -5.24
CA LEU A 324 19.29 7.77 -5.22
C LEU A 324 19.68 6.31 -5.06
N GLY A 325 18.78 5.47 -4.55
CA GLY A 325 18.98 4.04 -4.45
C GLY A 325 17.75 3.35 -3.90
N PHE A 326 17.61 2.08 -4.28
CA PHE A 326 16.46 1.25 -3.92
C PHE A 326 16.93 -0.19 -3.61
N PHE A 327 16.33 -0.79 -2.59
CA PHE A 327 16.50 -2.20 -2.26
C PHE A 327 15.17 -2.77 -1.74
N GLN A 328 14.83 -3.98 -2.15
CA GLN A 328 13.67 -4.70 -1.62
C GLN A 328 14.12 -6.08 -1.14
N ASN A 329 13.96 -6.40 0.14
CA ASN A 329 14.34 -7.75 0.61
C ASN A 329 13.37 -8.81 0.06
N ALA A 330 13.82 -10.07 0.02
CA ALA A 330 13.07 -11.16 -0.59
C ALA A 330 11.66 -11.30 0.01
N ASP A 331 10.64 -11.48 -0.84
CA ASP A 331 9.23 -11.64 -0.45
C ASP A 331 8.53 -10.40 0.15
N ALA A 332 9.10 -9.20 -0.02
CA ALA A 332 8.39 -7.98 0.35
C ALA A 332 7.19 -7.71 -0.59
N PRO A 333 6.03 -7.27 -0.05
CA PRO A 333 4.87 -6.90 -0.86
C PRO A 333 5.20 -5.85 -1.92
N ARG A 334 4.57 -5.97 -3.10
CA ARG A 334 4.89 -5.13 -4.26
C ARG A 334 4.40 -3.69 -4.13
N PHE A 335 3.35 -3.42 -3.36
CA PHE A 335 2.90 -2.05 -3.10
C PHE A 335 4.01 -1.18 -2.46
N GLY A 336 4.93 -1.82 -1.71
CA GLY A 336 6.03 -1.14 -1.03
C GLY A 336 7.01 -0.40 -1.94
N ILE A 337 7.08 -0.73 -3.24
CA ILE A 337 7.99 -0.09 -4.19
C ILE A 337 7.68 1.39 -4.35
N ASP A 338 6.41 1.71 -4.58
CA ASP A 338 5.96 3.11 -4.73
C ASP A 338 5.89 3.80 -3.37
N VAL A 339 5.33 3.10 -2.38
CA VAL A 339 5.10 3.67 -1.05
C VAL A 339 6.41 4.00 -0.33
N SER A 340 7.49 3.23 -0.48
CA SER A 340 8.77 3.56 0.14
C SER A 340 9.33 4.88 -0.40
N VAL A 341 9.24 5.11 -1.71
CA VAL A 341 9.63 6.38 -2.34
C VAL A 341 8.70 7.51 -1.90
N GLN A 342 7.39 7.26 -1.88
CA GLN A 342 6.38 8.25 -1.47
C GLN A 342 6.57 8.70 -0.01
N LYS A 343 6.89 7.78 0.91
CA LYS A 343 7.24 8.08 2.31
C LYS A 343 8.51 8.91 2.43
N GLY A 344 9.56 8.56 1.68
CA GLY A 344 10.80 9.33 1.64
C GLY A 344 10.56 10.76 1.14
N ARG A 345 9.85 10.90 0.02
CA ARG A 345 9.46 12.22 -0.54
C ARG A 345 8.59 13.04 0.40
N THR A 346 7.69 12.40 1.13
CA THR A 346 6.90 13.07 2.16
C THR A 346 7.80 13.67 3.24
N ALA A 347 8.65 12.86 3.86
CA ALA A 347 9.56 13.33 4.91
C ALA A 347 10.50 14.44 4.43
N LEU A 348 11.02 14.31 3.20
CA LEU A 348 11.82 15.34 2.54
C LEU A 348 11.04 16.65 2.35
N PHE A 349 9.88 16.59 1.71
CA PHE A 349 9.13 17.78 1.31
C PHE A 349 8.72 18.59 2.53
N PHE A 350 8.10 17.98 3.54
CA PHE A 350 7.65 18.72 4.72
C PHE A 350 8.80 19.26 5.59
N SER A 351 10.00 18.67 5.48
CA SER A 351 11.22 19.18 6.13
C SER A 351 11.96 20.26 5.31
N SER A 352 11.50 20.56 4.09
CA SER A 352 12.17 21.51 3.19
C SER A 352 11.83 22.97 3.54
N ALA A 353 12.80 23.86 3.31
CA ALA A 353 12.67 25.27 3.71
C ALA A 353 11.58 26.06 2.96
N ASP A 354 11.20 25.61 1.77
CA ASP A 354 10.24 26.25 0.89
C ASP A 354 8.91 25.50 0.80
N ALA A 355 8.66 24.51 1.66
CA ALA A 355 7.47 23.66 1.60
C ALA A 355 6.16 24.46 1.68
N ALA A 356 6.07 25.44 2.59
CA ALA A 356 4.94 26.37 2.66
C ALA A 356 4.74 27.14 1.35
N ALA A 357 5.82 27.68 0.78
CA ALA A 357 5.77 28.44 -0.47
C ALA A 357 5.38 27.55 -1.66
N ALA A 358 5.85 26.30 -1.69
CA ALA A 358 5.48 25.31 -2.70
C ALA A 358 3.97 24.98 -2.65
N LEU A 359 3.44 24.68 -1.46
CA LEU A 359 2.00 24.47 -1.28
C LEU A 359 1.18 25.71 -1.69
N GLY A 360 1.68 26.91 -1.37
CA GLY A 360 1.07 28.17 -1.81
C GLY A 360 0.99 28.29 -3.35
N ARG A 361 2.08 27.97 -4.06
CA ARG A 361 2.12 27.97 -5.54
C ARG A 361 1.18 26.94 -6.17
N LEU A 362 0.95 25.81 -5.49
CA LEU A 362 -0.02 24.79 -5.90
C LEU A 362 -1.49 25.17 -5.58
N GLY A 363 -1.73 26.35 -4.99
CA GLY A 363 -3.08 26.76 -4.57
C GLY A 363 -3.58 26.05 -3.31
N LEU A 364 -2.70 25.36 -2.59
CA LEU A 364 -3.00 24.53 -1.41
C LEU A 364 -2.79 25.30 -0.10
N GLY A 365 -2.80 26.64 -0.15
CA GLY A 365 -2.62 27.51 1.02
C GLY A 365 -3.65 27.31 2.14
N ARG A 366 -4.77 26.63 1.87
CA ARG A 366 -5.75 26.25 2.90
C ARG A 366 -5.17 25.31 3.97
N TYR A 367 -4.15 24.52 3.62
CA TYR A 367 -3.47 23.58 4.53
C TYR A 367 -2.28 24.20 5.28
N LEU A 368 -2.01 25.49 5.07
CA LEU A 368 -0.96 26.25 5.78
C LEU A 368 -1.51 26.97 7.02
N ARG A 369 -2.75 26.63 7.42
CA ARG A 369 -3.41 27.17 8.60
C ARG A 369 -2.85 26.46 9.84
N ASP A 370 -3.21 26.95 11.02
CA ASP A 370 -2.88 26.32 12.32
C ASP A 370 -1.41 26.31 12.75
N GLY A 371 -0.56 27.12 12.10
CA GLY A 371 0.79 27.40 12.60
C GLY A 371 1.75 26.22 12.51
N VAL A 372 1.51 25.26 11.61
CA VAL A 372 2.49 24.20 11.31
C VAL A 372 3.69 24.83 10.57
N PRO A 373 4.90 24.87 11.16
CA PRO A 373 6.06 25.48 10.53
C PRO A 373 6.56 24.60 9.38
N LEU A 374 6.46 25.08 8.15
CA LEU A 374 6.91 24.41 6.93
C LEU A 374 7.99 25.24 6.20
N ASP A 375 8.93 25.76 7.00
CA ASP A 375 10.02 26.66 6.63
C ASP A 375 11.42 26.02 6.82
N GLY A 376 11.45 24.69 7.02
CA GLY A 376 12.68 23.91 7.22
C GLY A 376 13.28 23.98 8.62
N SER A 377 12.63 24.67 9.57
CA SER A 377 13.01 24.67 10.98
C SER A 377 12.75 23.32 11.67
N VAL A 378 11.80 22.53 11.16
CA VAL A 378 11.37 21.24 11.72
C VAL A 378 11.66 20.08 10.75
N ALA A 379 12.18 18.99 11.30
CA ALA A 379 12.35 17.70 10.64
C ALA A 379 11.08 16.86 10.84
N TYR A 380 10.29 16.72 9.77
CA TYR A 380 9.05 15.93 9.77
C TYR A 380 9.29 14.53 9.23
N THR A 381 8.83 13.52 9.98
CA THR A 381 8.66 12.16 9.46
C THR A 381 7.31 12.01 8.77
N SER A 382 7.15 10.96 7.96
CA SER A 382 5.82 10.65 7.39
C SER A 382 4.80 10.31 8.47
N ARG A 383 5.23 9.84 9.66
CA ARG A 383 4.38 9.67 10.84
C ARG A 383 3.82 11.00 11.34
N ALA A 384 4.65 12.03 11.45
CA ALA A 384 4.22 13.36 11.88
C ALA A 384 3.21 13.96 10.89
N VAL A 385 3.48 13.83 9.60
CA VAL A 385 2.57 14.27 8.53
C VAL A 385 1.25 13.50 8.59
N GLY A 386 1.31 12.17 8.81
CA GLY A 386 0.13 11.34 9.03
C GLY A 386 -0.69 11.78 10.23
N PHE A 387 -0.04 12.07 11.35
CA PHE A 387 -0.69 12.57 12.56
C PHE A 387 -1.44 13.89 12.31
N LEU A 388 -0.91 14.77 11.46
CA LEU A 388 -1.55 16.02 11.03
C LEU A 388 -2.65 15.82 9.97
N ALA A 389 -2.73 14.64 9.34
CA ALA A 389 -3.71 14.30 8.31
C ALA A 389 -4.92 13.50 8.83
N GLN A 390 -4.98 13.27 10.14
CA GLN A 390 -6.07 12.53 10.77
C GLN A 390 -7.38 13.35 10.80
N PRO A 391 -8.54 12.72 10.59
CA PRO A 391 -9.84 13.43 10.61
C PRO A 391 -10.26 13.88 12.01
N PHE A 392 -9.60 13.36 13.05
CA PHE A 392 -9.70 13.80 14.44
C PHE A 392 -8.32 14.23 14.93
N PHE A 393 -8.23 15.37 15.63
CA PHE A 393 -6.98 15.90 16.14
C PHE A 393 -7.12 16.40 17.59
N PRO A 394 -6.48 15.74 18.58
CA PRO A 394 -5.60 14.58 18.43
C PRO A 394 -6.28 13.29 17.91
N PRO A 395 -5.54 12.40 17.23
CA PRO A 395 -6.09 11.17 16.67
C PRO A 395 -6.73 10.29 17.74
N GLY A 396 -7.89 9.75 17.41
CA GLY A 396 -8.67 8.88 18.29
C GLY A 396 -9.41 9.57 19.42
N ILE A 397 -9.52 10.90 19.41
CA ILE A 397 -10.43 11.63 20.31
C ILE A 397 -11.61 12.15 19.50
N PRO A 398 -12.83 11.62 19.69
CA PRO A 398 -14.02 12.09 18.96
C PRO A 398 -14.37 13.54 19.33
N ASP A 399 -15.25 14.15 18.54
CA ASP A 399 -15.72 15.54 18.73
C ASP A 399 -14.60 16.60 18.74
N THR A 400 -13.46 16.28 18.13
CA THR A 400 -12.35 17.23 17.90
C THR A 400 -12.33 17.70 16.45
N SER A 401 -11.72 18.86 16.22
CA SER A 401 -11.47 19.32 14.85
C SER A 401 -10.44 18.44 14.16
N GLU A 402 -10.46 18.44 12.84
CA GLU A 402 -9.54 17.70 12.00
C GLU A 402 -8.10 18.21 12.11
N GLY A 403 -7.14 17.35 11.77
CA GLY A 403 -5.75 17.74 11.66
C GLY A 403 -5.53 18.74 10.51
N PRO A 404 -4.49 19.61 10.58
CA PRO A 404 -4.25 20.66 9.58
C PRO A 404 -4.15 20.21 8.13
N PHE A 405 -3.87 18.93 7.86
CA PHE A 405 -3.75 18.35 6.52
C PHE A 405 -4.94 17.47 6.11
N SER A 406 -5.99 17.40 6.94
CA SER A 406 -7.17 16.58 6.70
C SER A 406 -8.37 17.39 6.20
N GLN A 407 -9.43 16.69 5.81
CA GLN A 407 -10.77 17.29 5.72
C GLN A 407 -11.50 17.15 7.05
N PRO A 408 -12.48 18.03 7.35
CA PRO A 408 -13.41 17.82 8.46
C PRO A 408 -14.12 16.47 8.35
N ILE A 409 -14.32 15.76 9.48
CA ILE A 409 -14.91 14.42 9.52
C ILE A 409 -16.22 14.30 8.73
N GLY A 410 -17.08 15.33 8.74
CA GLY A 410 -18.36 15.34 8.00
C GLY A 410 -18.22 15.31 6.47
N THR A 411 -17.02 15.53 5.93
CA THR A 411 -16.69 15.45 4.50
C THR A 411 -15.51 14.54 4.21
N TRP A 412 -14.82 14.08 5.25
CA TRP A 412 -13.71 13.16 5.14
C TRP A 412 -14.22 11.81 4.68
N SER A 413 -13.44 11.15 3.84
CA SER A 413 -13.59 9.73 3.57
C SER A 413 -12.24 9.19 3.14
N ILE A 414 -12.17 7.87 3.00
CA ILE A 414 -11.02 7.20 2.43
C ILE A 414 -10.70 7.65 0.98
N PHE A 415 -11.68 8.27 0.31
CA PHE A 415 -11.54 8.85 -1.04
C PHE A 415 -11.43 10.38 -1.01
N ASN A 416 -11.40 11.01 0.17
CA ASN A 416 -11.28 12.46 0.38
C ASN A 416 -10.52 12.77 1.67
N THR A 417 -9.23 12.43 1.70
CA THR A 417 -8.39 12.49 2.91
C THR A 417 -7.82 13.87 3.24
N GLY A 418 -7.98 14.86 2.35
CA GLY A 418 -7.41 16.20 2.53
C GLY A 418 -6.23 16.46 1.62
N LEU A 419 -5.13 16.98 2.18
CA LEU A 419 -3.96 17.43 1.42
C LEU A 419 -3.41 16.33 0.51
N GLN A 420 -3.42 15.08 0.97
CA GLN A 420 -2.95 13.93 0.18
C GLN A 420 -3.69 13.80 -1.14
N LEU A 421 -5.03 13.82 -1.12
CA LEU A 421 -5.83 13.77 -2.34
C LEU A 421 -5.64 15.04 -3.17
N ASP A 422 -5.75 16.21 -2.53
CA ASP A 422 -5.73 17.49 -3.23
C ASP A 422 -4.44 17.71 -4.02
N LEU A 423 -3.31 17.20 -3.53
CA LEU A 423 -2.03 17.22 -4.24
C LEU A 423 -2.10 16.48 -5.57
N ILE A 424 -2.77 15.32 -5.61
CA ILE A 424 -2.73 14.43 -6.76
C ILE A 424 -3.94 14.55 -7.69
N LYS A 425 -5.02 15.18 -7.22
CA LYS A 425 -6.32 15.24 -7.91
C LYS A 425 -6.20 15.78 -9.34
N GLY A 426 -5.39 16.82 -9.56
CA GLY A 426 -5.17 17.40 -10.88
C GLY A 426 -4.30 16.55 -11.81
N GLY A 427 -3.48 15.65 -11.25
CA GLY A 427 -2.55 14.80 -12.00
C GLY A 427 -2.99 13.34 -12.14
N LEU A 428 -4.06 12.91 -11.48
CA LEU A 428 -4.47 11.50 -11.35
C LEU A 428 -4.61 10.75 -12.68
N LEU A 429 -5.13 11.45 -13.71
CA LEU A 429 -5.34 10.89 -15.04
C LEU A 429 -4.14 11.13 -16.00
N THR A 430 -3.04 11.64 -15.48
CA THR A 430 -1.80 11.95 -16.21
C THR A 430 -0.69 10.97 -15.81
N SER A 431 0.56 11.24 -16.24
CA SER A 431 1.77 10.49 -15.84
C SER A 431 2.61 11.20 -14.78
N ASN A 432 2.07 12.21 -14.11
CA ASN A 432 2.69 12.89 -12.98
C ASN A 432 1.62 13.28 -11.96
N CYS A 433 1.68 12.73 -10.75
CA CYS A 433 0.64 12.97 -9.75
C CYS A 433 0.59 14.43 -9.32
N VAL A 434 1.73 15.12 -9.18
CA VAL A 434 1.76 16.50 -8.68
C VAL A 434 2.50 17.41 -9.69
N PRO A 435 1.83 17.82 -10.78
CA PRO A 435 2.40 18.78 -11.73
C PRO A 435 2.83 20.08 -11.02
N GLY A 436 4.07 20.51 -11.24
CA GLY A 436 4.61 21.73 -10.63
C GLY A 436 5.38 21.53 -9.31
N GLU A 437 5.42 20.31 -8.76
CA GLU A 437 6.26 19.98 -7.60
C GLU A 437 7.04 18.67 -7.84
N PRO A 438 8.28 18.75 -8.35
CA PRO A 438 9.07 17.56 -8.71
C PRO A 438 9.45 16.69 -7.51
N ARG A 439 9.42 17.21 -6.28
CA ARG A 439 9.70 16.41 -5.08
C ARG A 439 8.57 15.43 -4.74
N LEU A 440 7.38 15.61 -5.29
CA LEU A 440 6.17 14.84 -4.97
C LEU A 440 5.57 14.15 -6.22
N ARG A 441 6.38 13.72 -7.19
CA ARG A 441 5.89 13.16 -8.47
C ARG A 441 4.95 11.95 -8.35
N ASN A 442 4.99 11.24 -7.23
CA ASN A 442 4.06 10.17 -6.89
C ASN A 442 3.13 10.50 -5.70
N GLY A 443 2.98 11.77 -5.33
CA GLY A 443 2.14 12.21 -4.20
C GLY A 443 2.82 12.13 -2.84
N ILE A 444 2.02 12.09 -1.78
CA ILE A 444 2.48 11.95 -0.39
C ILE A 444 1.84 10.73 0.28
N THR A 445 2.54 10.21 1.28
CA THR A 445 2.06 9.18 2.20
C THR A 445 1.71 9.83 3.53
N ILE A 446 0.61 9.40 4.15
CA ILE A 446 0.16 9.92 5.45
C ILE A 446 0.23 8.85 6.56
N PHE A 447 1.16 7.91 6.45
CA PHE A 447 1.43 6.88 7.47
C PHE A 447 2.94 6.66 7.66
N PRO A 448 3.37 6.03 8.78
CA PRO A 448 4.77 5.97 9.21
C PRO A 448 5.72 5.23 8.26
N GLY A 449 7.03 5.44 8.42
CA GLY A 449 8.09 4.78 7.65
C GLY A 449 8.99 5.69 6.80
N GLY A 450 8.77 7.01 6.78
CA GLY A 450 9.64 8.00 6.12
C GLY A 450 10.35 8.92 7.11
N ILE A 451 11.66 9.10 6.98
CA ILE A 451 12.48 9.93 7.88
C ILE A 451 13.43 10.84 7.08
N PRO A 452 13.52 12.15 7.40
CA PRO A 452 14.45 13.05 6.72
C PRO A 452 15.89 12.78 7.16
N LEU A 453 16.83 12.88 6.22
CA LEU A 453 18.26 12.66 6.43
C LEU A 453 18.99 14.00 6.50
N TYR A 454 19.87 14.17 7.49
CA TYR A 454 20.67 15.37 7.70
C TYR A 454 22.16 15.06 7.62
N LYS A 455 22.95 15.96 7.02
CA LYS A 455 24.41 15.87 6.98
C LYS A 455 24.99 17.23 7.33
N GLY A 456 25.84 17.29 8.36
CA GLY A 456 26.36 18.56 8.87
C GLY A 456 25.26 19.51 9.37
N GLY A 457 24.19 18.97 9.97
CA GLY A 457 23.06 19.76 10.48
C GLY A 457 22.14 20.37 9.42
N ARG A 458 22.32 20.01 8.14
CA ARG A 458 21.49 20.47 7.02
C ARG A 458 20.75 19.29 6.39
N LEU A 459 19.52 19.52 5.91
CA LEU A 459 18.76 18.52 5.19
C LEU A 459 19.56 18.05 3.97
N ALA A 460 19.64 16.74 3.77
CA ALA A 460 20.45 16.09 2.73
C ALA A 460 19.62 15.17 1.81
N GLY A 461 18.45 14.72 2.27
CA GLY A 461 17.59 13.78 1.56
C GLY A 461 16.56 13.18 2.52
N ALA A 462 16.03 12.01 2.18
CA ALA A 462 15.19 11.22 3.07
C ALA A 462 15.27 9.72 2.75
N ILE A 463 14.98 8.89 3.76
CA ILE A 463 14.75 7.45 3.59
C ILE A 463 13.26 7.16 3.73
N GLY A 464 12.76 6.17 2.99
CA GLY A 464 11.42 5.63 3.19
C GLY A 464 11.40 4.09 3.13
N ILE A 465 10.59 3.48 3.99
CA ILE A 465 10.44 2.04 4.17
C ILE A 465 8.97 1.66 4.06
N SER A 466 8.66 0.58 3.34
CA SER A 466 7.30 0.05 3.26
C SER A 466 7.26 -1.45 3.00
N GLY A 467 6.43 -2.17 3.74
CA GLY A 467 6.05 -3.54 3.40
C GLY A 467 5.57 -4.40 4.57
N ASP A 468 5.79 -3.97 5.81
CA ASP A 468 5.31 -4.67 7.02
C ASP A 468 4.43 -3.74 7.87
N GLY A 469 4.30 -4.01 9.17
CA GLY A 469 3.63 -3.09 10.09
C GLY A 469 4.31 -1.72 10.14
N VAL A 470 3.53 -0.67 10.36
CA VAL A 470 4.04 0.72 10.29
C VAL A 470 5.09 1.05 11.36
N ASP A 471 5.06 0.35 12.50
CA ASP A 471 6.09 0.49 13.54
C ASP A 471 7.38 -0.27 13.17
N GLN A 472 7.27 -1.37 12.40
CA GLN A 472 8.43 -2.04 11.79
C GLN A 472 9.09 -1.16 10.73
N ASP A 473 8.29 -0.52 9.87
CA ASP A 473 8.79 0.41 8.85
C ASP A 473 9.56 1.57 9.50
N ASP A 474 9.02 2.16 10.57
CA ASP A 474 9.67 3.23 11.34
C ASP A 474 10.99 2.79 11.99
N LEU A 475 11.02 1.61 12.60
CA LEU A 475 12.22 1.05 13.20
C LEU A 475 13.34 0.86 12.17
N ILE A 476 12.99 0.27 11.01
CA ILE A 476 13.93 0.03 9.91
C ILE A 476 14.41 1.36 9.32
N ALA A 477 13.50 2.34 9.17
CA ALA A 477 13.85 3.67 8.68
C ALA A 477 14.84 4.36 9.62
N ALA A 478 14.58 4.30 10.93
CA ALA A 478 15.43 4.91 11.95
C ALA A 478 16.83 4.29 11.97
N ALA A 479 16.94 2.97 11.83
CA ALA A 479 18.23 2.30 11.71
C ALA A 479 19.02 2.77 10.48
N GLY A 480 18.34 3.00 9.35
CA GLY A 480 18.95 3.57 8.14
C GLY A 480 19.44 5.01 8.29
N THR A 481 19.00 5.74 9.32
CA THR A 481 19.43 7.13 9.55
C THR A 481 20.70 7.26 10.39
N ALA A 482 21.32 6.16 10.81
CA ALA A 482 22.50 6.22 11.68
C ALA A 482 23.68 6.95 11.03
N GLY A 483 24.08 8.09 11.59
CA GLY A 483 25.07 9.03 11.03
C GLY A 483 24.48 10.11 10.12
N PHE A 484 23.16 10.13 9.94
CA PHE A 484 22.38 11.07 9.14
C PHE A 484 21.14 11.60 9.89
N GLU A 485 21.15 11.54 11.21
CA GLU A 485 19.99 11.88 12.03
C GLU A 485 19.68 13.37 12.00
N ALA A 486 18.39 13.71 12.02
CA ALA A 486 17.97 15.08 12.30
C ALA A 486 18.43 15.53 13.70
N PRO A 487 18.91 16.78 13.84
CA PRO A 487 19.22 17.36 15.14
C PRO A 487 18.02 17.23 16.09
N PRO A 488 18.19 16.75 17.34
CA PRO A 488 17.08 16.50 18.26
C PRO A 488 16.14 17.69 18.45
N GLU A 489 16.69 18.90 18.51
CA GLU A 489 15.95 20.15 18.68
C GLU A 489 15.07 20.54 17.48
N ARG A 490 15.30 19.92 16.31
CA ARG A 490 14.49 20.15 15.10
C ARG A 490 13.42 19.09 14.90
N ARG A 491 13.42 17.99 15.65
CA ARG A 491 12.49 16.88 15.40
C ARG A 491 11.05 17.32 15.63
N SER A 492 10.11 16.78 14.85
CA SER A 492 8.68 17.08 15.00
C SER A 492 8.15 16.79 16.41
N ASP A 493 8.79 15.91 17.18
CA ASP A 493 8.43 15.65 18.58
C ASP A 493 8.76 16.80 19.55
N GLN A 494 9.41 17.87 19.10
CA GLN A 494 9.57 19.12 19.83
C GLN A 494 8.42 20.11 19.57
N LEU A 495 7.60 19.85 18.55
CA LEU A 495 6.52 20.74 18.14
C LEU A 495 5.20 20.37 18.81
N VAL A 496 4.48 21.40 19.26
CA VAL A 496 3.12 21.30 19.82
C VAL A 496 2.17 22.07 18.92
N ILE A 497 1.17 21.39 18.37
CA ILE A 497 0.11 21.97 17.55
C ILE A 497 -1.21 21.80 18.30
N ARG A 498 -1.95 22.90 18.52
CA ARG A 498 -3.23 22.91 19.27
C ARG A 498 -3.16 22.16 20.61
N GLY A 499 -2.04 22.29 21.33
CA GLY A 499 -1.81 21.62 22.62
C GLY A 499 -1.36 20.15 22.55
N VAL A 500 -1.20 19.59 21.35
CA VAL A 500 -0.78 18.20 21.13
C VAL A 500 0.65 18.15 20.58
N ARG A 501 1.51 17.37 21.24
CA ARG A 501 2.88 17.11 20.75
C ARG A 501 2.84 16.15 19.57
N LEU A 502 3.51 16.50 18.47
CA LEU A 502 3.58 15.61 17.30
C LEU A 502 4.50 14.40 17.58
N PRO A 503 4.30 13.26 16.91
CA PRO A 503 5.25 12.16 16.96
C PRO A 503 6.46 12.42 16.04
N TYR A 504 7.58 11.71 16.27
CA TYR A 504 8.70 11.60 15.33
C TYR A 504 8.79 10.17 14.78
N VAL A 505 9.23 9.21 15.60
CA VAL A 505 9.28 7.77 15.26
C VAL A 505 8.68 6.96 16.41
N LYS A 506 8.03 5.83 16.11
CA LYS A 506 7.59 4.85 17.11
C LYS A 506 8.22 3.49 16.81
N THR A 507 8.80 2.86 17.83
CA THR A 507 9.41 1.53 17.71
C THR A 507 8.60 0.48 18.47
N PRO A 508 8.54 -0.77 18.00
CA PRO A 508 7.91 -1.86 18.74
C PRO A 508 8.61 -2.11 20.08
N ARG A 509 7.87 -2.48 21.13
CA ARG A 509 8.43 -2.81 22.46
C ARG A 509 9.39 -4.01 22.43
N HIS A 510 9.07 -5.00 21.60
CA HIS A 510 9.88 -6.21 21.39
C HIS A 510 10.12 -6.35 19.88
N PRO A 511 11.07 -5.59 19.33
CA PRO A 511 11.27 -5.50 17.89
C PRO A 511 12.05 -6.67 17.31
N GLU A 512 12.74 -7.43 18.15
CA GLU A 512 13.62 -8.52 17.72
C GLU A 512 12.87 -9.85 17.56
N LEU A 513 13.46 -10.74 16.76
CA LEU A 513 12.96 -12.09 16.44
C LEU A 513 13.26 -13.15 17.50
#